data_AF-A0A4Q8AKA1-F1
#
_entry.id   AF-A0A4Q8AKA1-F1
#
_cell.length_a   1.000
_cell.length_b   1.000
_cell.length_c   1.000
_cell.angle_alpha   90.00
_cell.angle_beta   90.00
_cell.angle_gamma   90.00
#
_symmetry.space_group_name_H-M   'P 1'
#
loop_
_entity.id
_entity.type
_entity.pdbx_description
1 polymer ?
#
loop_
_entity_poly.entity_id
_entity_poly.type
_entity_poly.pdbx_seq_one_letter_code
_entity_poly.pdbx_strand_id
1 'polypeptide(L)'
;MSSGKSNNNHNNGHHTTNSHNEDSIADSESMRSKQGLWGAFAGLIVAVLIAFPLSAAWAFATHPTSQKLFGGRLEETSQFGYSLFWWLMVLLIASLPFLVGFGIAKLSSKGLAIAGAIIAVFIILILVLGQLFVF
;
A
#
# COMPACT_ATOMS: atom_id res chain seq x y z
N MET A 1 5.52 11.19 -85.49
CA MET A 1 4.55 11.89 -84.62
C MET A 1 3.33 11.01 -84.53
N SER A 2 2.74 10.56 -83.41
CA SER A 2 2.98 10.64 -81.98
C SER A 2 2.22 9.42 -81.43
N SER A 3 2.86 8.55 -80.64
CA SER A 3 2.18 7.41 -80.00
C SER A 3 2.07 7.72 -78.51
N GLY A 4 0.94 8.29 -78.11
CA GLY A 4 0.64 8.63 -76.72
C GLY A 4 0.24 7.37 -75.94
N LYS A 5 1.17 6.85 -75.13
CA LYS A 5 0.94 5.70 -74.26
C LYS A 5 0.42 6.22 -72.91
N SER A 6 -0.87 5.98 -72.65
CA SER A 6 -1.52 6.27 -71.37
C SER A 6 -0.91 5.39 -70.27
N ASN A 7 -0.38 6.03 -69.23
CA ASN A 7 0.28 5.36 -68.10
C ASN A 7 -0.58 5.54 -66.85
N ASN A 8 -1.53 4.64 -66.62
CA ASN A 8 -2.33 4.60 -65.41
C ASN A 8 -1.53 3.93 -64.28
N ASN A 9 -0.85 4.74 -63.49
CA ASN A 9 -0.17 4.26 -62.28
C ASN A 9 -1.19 4.23 -61.12
N HIS A 10 -1.75 3.05 -60.86
CA HIS A 10 -2.63 2.77 -59.71
C HIS A 10 -1.76 2.75 -58.44
N ASN A 11 -1.79 3.84 -57.69
CA ASN A 11 -1.03 3.99 -56.45
C ASN A 11 -1.85 3.37 -55.29
N ASN A 12 -1.79 2.05 -55.13
CA ASN A 12 -2.27 1.39 -53.92
C ASN A 12 -1.21 1.50 -52.82
N GLY A 13 -1.14 2.70 -52.22
CA GLY A 13 -0.39 2.94 -51.00
C GLY A 13 -1.07 2.26 -49.83
N HIS A 14 -0.44 1.18 -49.36
CA HIS A 14 -0.78 0.39 -48.18
C HIS A 14 -1.07 1.28 -46.96
N HIS A 15 -2.29 1.15 -46.45
CA HIS A 15 -2.76 1.76 -45.22
C HIS A 15 -2.53 0.77 -44.06
N THR A 16 -1.46 0.88 -43.28
CA THR A 16 -1.30 0.20 -41.98
C THR A 16 -0.01 0.63 -41.27
N THR A 17 -0.04 1.70 -40.48
CA THR A 17 1.03 1.98 -39.47
C THR A 17 0.52 2.61 -38.16
N ASN A 18 -0.78 2.80 -37.94
CA ASN A 18 -1.29 3.42 -36.71
C ASN A 18 -1.88 2.44 -35.68
N SER A 19 -2.36 1.27 -36.09
CA SER A 19 -3.02 0.31 -35.20
C SER A 19 -2.08 -0.28 -34.13
N HIS A 20 -0.82 -0.58 -34.47
CA HIS A 20 0.14 -1.13 -33.50
C HIS A 20 0.48 -0.18 -32.34
N ASN A 21 0.43 1.14 -32.54
CA ASN A 21 0.71 2.09 -31.46
C ASN A 21 -0.51 2.25 -30.55
N GLU A 22 -1.72 2.29 -31.11
CA GLU A 22 -2.97 2.44 -30.36
C GLU A 22 -3.25 1.21 -29.48
N ASP A 23 -3.00 0.01 -30.00
CA ASP A 23 -3.14 -1.25 -29.26
C ASP A 23 -2.13 -1.33 -28.10
N SER A 24 -0.88 -0.92 -28.32
CA SER A 24 0.15 -0.94 -27.27
C SER A 24 -0.12 0.04 -26.12
N ILE A 25 -0.72 1.19 -26.42
CA ILE A 25 -1.10 2.19 -25.40
C ILE A 25 -2.30 1.69 -24.61
N ALA A 26 -3.32 1.15 -25.29
CA ALA A 26 -4.50 0.56 -24.63
C ALA A 26 -4.12 -0.60 -23.71
N ASP A 27 -3.22 -1.48 -24.15
CA ASP A 27 -2.72 -2.58 -23.34
C ASP A 27 -1.93 -2.08 -22.12
N SER A 28 -1.09 -1.05 -22.27
CA SER A 28 -0.32 -0.48 -21.17
C SER A 28 -1.20 0.18 -20.09
N GLU A 29 -2.27 0.87 -20.49
CA GLU A 29 -3.29 1.44 -19.60
C GLU A 29 -4.05 0.33 -18.86
N SER A 30 -4.43 -0.74 -19.57
CA SER A 30 -5.11 -1.89 -18.98
C SER A 30 -4.24 -2.60 -17.93
N MET A 31 -2.94 -2.78 -18.19
CA MET A 31 -2.03 -3.42 -17.24
C MET A 31 -1.81 -2.57 -15.99
N ARG A 32 -1.69 -1.25 -16.14
CA ARG A 32 -1.52 -0.31 -15.02
C ARG A 32 -2.75 -0.25 -14.12
N SER A 33 -3.95 -0.22 -14.72
CA SER A 33 -5.20 -0.28 -13.95
C SER A 33 -5.30 -1.61 -13.20
N LYS A 34 -5.05 -2.74 -13.87
CA LYS A 34 -5.08 -4.09 -13.27
C LYS A 34 -4.10 -4.22 -12.10
N GLN A 35 -2.89 -3.64 -12.21
CA GLN A 35 -1.90 -3.63 -11.13
C GLN A 35 -2.41 -2.87 -9.88
N GLY A 36 -3.10 -1.74 -10.06
CA GLY A 36 -3.74 -1.01 -8.96
C GLY A 36 -4.82 -1.82 -8.24
N LEU A 37 -5.64 -2.55 -9.01
CA LEU A 37 -6.72 -3.40 -8.49
C LEU A 37 -6.17 -4.58 -7.69
N TRP A 38 -5.10 -5.22 -8.19
CA TRP A 38 -4.40 -6.29 -7.47
C TRP A 38 -3.76 -5.81 -6.17
N GLY A 39 -3.18 -4.60 -6.17
CA GLY A 39 -2.70 -3.98 -4.94
C GLY A 39 -3.81 -3.70 -3.93
N ALA A 40 -4.93 -3.11 -4.37
CA ALA A 40 -6.08 -2.87 -3.50
C ALA A 40 -6.64 -4.17 -2.89
N PHE A 41 -6.73 -5.24 -3.69
CA PHE A 41 -7.17 -6.55 -3.21
C PHE A 41 -6.22 -7.16 -2.17
N ALA A 42 -4.91 -7.07 -2.41
CA ALA A 42 -3.92 -7.51 -1.42
C ALA A 42 -4.01 -6.71 -0.12
N GLY A 43 -4.19 -5.38 -0.22
CA GLY A 43 -4.43 -4.52 0.93
C GLY A 43 -5.70 -4.90 1.70
N LEU A 44 -6.78 -5.26 0.99
CA LEU A 44 -8.03 -5.73 1.62
C LEU A 44 -7.83 -7.03 2.39
N ILE A 45 -7.14 -8.02 1.81
CA ILE A 45 -6.83 -9.28 2.52
C ILE A 45 -6.05 -9.00 3.79
N VAL A 46 -5.02 -8.15 3.70
CA VAL A 46 -4.24 -7.75 4.87
C VAL A 46 -5.15 -7.09 5.91
N ALA A 47 -5.99 -6.13 5.50
CA ALA A 47 -6.94 -5.45 6.39
C ALA A 47 -7.85 -6.43 7.15
N VAL A 48 -8.33 -7.48 6.49
CA VAL A 48 -9.14 -8.53 7.13
C VAL A 48 -8.30 -9.32 8.15
N LEU A 49 -7.08 -9.73 7.78
CA LEU A 49 -6.20 -10.50 8.67
C LEU A 49 -5.78 -9.71 9.91
N ILE A 50 -5.55 -8.41 9.77
CA ILE A 50 -5.14 -7.54 10.87
C ILE A 50 -6.32 -6.96 11.66
N ALA A 51 -7.57 -7.23 11.27
CA ALA A 51 -8.75 -6.67 11.93
C ALA A 51 -8.83 -7.08 13.41
N PHE A 52 -8.51 -8.36 13.71
CA PHE A 52 -8.49 -8.86 15.08
C PHE A 52 -7.46 -8.12 15.98
N PRO A 53 -6.15 -8.09 15.65
CA PRO A 53 -5.19 -7.36 16.47
C PRO A 53 -5.45 -5.84 16.50
N LEU A 54 -5.97 -5.24 15.42
CA LEU A 54 -6.37 -3.83 15.41
C LEU A 54 -7.48 -3.54 16.42
N SER A 55 -8.48 -4.43 16.52
CA SER A 55 -9.59 -4.29 17.47
C SER A 55 -9.11 -4.33 18.92
N ALA A 56 -8.16 -5.22 19.24
CA ALA A 56 -7.57 -5.31 20.57
C ALA A 56 -6.77 -4.04 20.90
N ALA A 57 -5.90 -3.59 20.00
CA ALA A 57 -5.11 -2.37 20.19
C ALA A 57 -6.01 -1.15 20.41
N TRP A 58 -7.11 -1.03 19.65
CA TRP A 58 -8.09 0.04 19.80
C TRP A 58 -8.80 -0.02 21.16
N ALA A 59 -9.20 -1.21 21.60
CA ALA A 59 -9.86 -1.39 22.89
C ALA A 59 -8.95 -0.95 24.05
N PHE A 60 -7.68 -1.34 24.03
CA PHE A 60 -6.71 -0.93 25.04
C PHE A 60 -6.36 0.56 24.98
N ALA A 61 -6.29 1.16 23.78
CA ALA A 61 -6.03 2.59 23.60
C ALA A 61 -7.15 3.47 24.21
N THR A 62 -8.40 3.04 24.07
CA THR A 62 -9.60 3.76 24.52
C THR A 62 -9.98 3.48 25.97
N HIS A 63 -9.54 2.35 26.54
CA HIS A 63 -9.81 1.97 27.92
C HIS A 63 -8.50 1.89 28.72
N PRO A 64 -7.90 3.02 29.10
CA PRO A 64 -6.62 3.02 29.81
C PRO A 64 -6.67 2.32 31.19
N THR A 65 -7.85 2.17 31.79
CA THR A 65 -8.05 1.37 33.00
C THR A 65 -7.78 -0.13 32.81
N SER A 66 -7.77 -0.63 31.56
CA SER A 66 -7.37 -1.99 31.21
C SER A 66 -5.90 -2.31 31.53
N GLN A 67 -5.09 -1.29 31.83
CA GLN A 67 -3.72 -1.44 32.34
C GLN A 67 -3.64 -2.39 33.55
N LYS A 68 -4.69 -2.44 34.38
CA LYS A 68 -4.80 -3.34 35.54
C LYS A 68 -4.85 -4.82 35.18
N LEU A 69 -5.28 -5.17 33.95
CA LEU A 69 -5.36 -6.55 33.48
C LEU A 69 -3.99 -7.18 33.30
N PHE A 70 -2.93 -6.37 33.19
CA PHE A 70 -1.57 -6.82 32.99
C PHE A 70 -0.77 -6.96 34.28
N GLY A 71 -1.29 -6.42 35.40
CA GLY A 71 -0.70 -6.53 36.75
C GLY A 71 0.74 -5.97 36.88
N GLY A 72 1.25 -5.93 38.11
CA GLY A 72 2.67 -5.68 38.37
C GLY A 72 3.19 -4.32 37.85
N ARG A 73 4.25 -4.34 37.01
CA ARG A 73 5.02 -3.15 36.58
C ARG A 73 4.20 -2.10 35.82
N LEU A 74 3.09 -2.54 35.21
CA LEU A 74 2.13 -1.65 34.55
C LEU A 74 1.28 -0.86 35.53
N GLU A 75 1.12 -1.29 36.79
CA GLU A 75 0.26 -0.60 37.75
C GLU A 75 0.85 0.74 38.23
N GLU A 76 2.18 0.85 38.19
CA GLU A 76 2.91 2.08 38.57
C GLU A 76 3.22 3.00 37.37
N THR A 77 3.01 2.54 36.14
CA THR A 77 3.34 3.34 34.96
C THR A 77 2.26 4.34 34.60
N SER A 78 2.67 5.47 34.02
CA SER A 78 1.76 6.52 33.61
C SER A 78 0.69 6.00 32.66
N GLN A 79 -0.57 6.21 33.03
CA GLN A 79 -1.77 5.90 32.24
C GLN A 79 -1.72 6.54 30.84
N PHE A 80 -1.05 7.69 30.72
CA PHE A 80 -0.81 8.35 29.44
C PHE A 80 0.13 7.55 28.54
N GLY A 81 1.23 7.01 29.09
CA GLY A 81 2.20 6.20 28.34
C GLY A 81 1.58 4.91 27.83
N TYR A 82 0.76 4.27 28.65
CA TYR A 82 -0.03 3.10 28.26
C TYR A 82 -0.96 3.40 27.08
N SER A 83 -1.79 4.46 27.17
CA SER A 83 -2.70 4.83 26.09
C SER A 83 -1.95 5.22 24.81
N LEU A 84 -0.86 5.98 24.93
CA LEU A 84 -0.03 6.40 23.79
C LEU A 84 0.59 5.20 23.05
N PHE A 85 1.10 4.22 23.78
CA PHE A 85 1.62 2.97 23.21
C PHE A 85 0.58 2.28 22.32
N TRP A 86 -0.64 2.12 22.83
CA TRP A 86 -1.70 1.44 22.09
C TRP A 86 -2.19 2.26 20.89
N TRP A 87 -2.25 3.59 20.98
CA TRP A 87 -2.54 4.44 19.82
C TRP A 87 -1.48 4.34 18.73
N LEU A 88 -0.20 4.24 19.10
CA LEU A 88 0.88 3.99 18.13
C LEU A 88 0.73 2.61 17.49
N MET A 89 0.30 1.61 18.25
CA MET A 89 0.00 0.28 17.70
C MET A 89 -1.17 0.31 16.73
N VAL A 90 -2.26 1.03 17.06
CA VAL A 90 -3.39 1.24 16.15
C VAL A 90 -2.91 1.87 14.84
N LEU A 91 -2.11 2.94 14.90
CA LEU A 91 -1.57 3.61 13.71
C LEU A 91 -0.69 2.68 12.87
N LEU A 92 0.23 1.95 13.53
CA LEU A 92 1.09 0.99 12.84
C LEU A 92 0.26 -0.08 12.13
N ILE A 93 -0.63 -0.75 12.85
CA ILE A 93 -1.46 -1.84 12.31
C ILE A 93 -2.36 -1.30 11.19
N ALA A 94 -3.05 -0.18 11.40
CA ALA A 94 -3.92 0.42 10.39
C ALA A 94 -3.18 0.85 9.11
N SER A 95 -1.87 1.12 9.19
CA SER A 95 -1.06 1.49 8.01
C SER A 95 -0.68 0.29 7.12
N LEU A 96 -0.65 -0.94 7.67
CA LEU A 96 -0.21 -2.15 6.95
C LEU A 96 -0.99 -2.46 5.65
N PRO A 97 -2.34 -2.41 5.59
CA PRO A 97 -3.06 -2.71 4.36
C PRO A 97 -2.73 -1.72 3.24
N PHE A 98 -2.48 -0.46 3.58
CA PHE A 98 -2.04 0.56 2.61
C PHE A 98 -0.61 0.31 2.16
N LEU A 99 0.29 -0.07 3.07
CA LEU A 99 1.66 -0.40 2.71
C LEU A 99 1.73 -1.57 1.74
N VAL A 100 1.01 -2.66 2.04
CA VAL A 100 1.01 -3.85 1.20
C VAL A 100 0.32 -3.56 -0.13
N GLY A 101 -0.83 -2.88 -0.09
CA GLY A 101 -1.54 -2.54 -1.32
C GLY A 101 -0.78 -1.58 -2.22
N PHE A 102 -0.13 -0.55 -1.64
CA PHE A 102 0.74 0.36 -2.37
C PHE A 102 2.02 -0.31 -2.86
N GLY A 103 2.65 -1.17 -2.05
CA GLY A 103 3.87 -1.88 -2.41
C GLY A 103 3.68 -2.80 -3.62
N ILE A 104 2.51 -3.44 -3.73
CA ILE A 104 2.15 -4.29 -4.86
C ILE A 104 1.71 -3.44 -6.08
N ALA A 105 0.92 -2.38 -5.85
CA ALA A 105 0.41 -1.52 -6.94
C ALA A 105 1.49 -0.63 -7.59
N LYS A 106 2.48 -0.20 -6.80
CA LYS A 106 3.47 0.82 -7.15
C LYS A 106 4.84 0.36 -6.64
N LEU A 107 5.51 -0.48 -7.44
CA LEU A 107 6.91 -0.90 -7.24
C LEU A 107 7.94 0.24 -7.43
N SER A 108 7.61 1.48 -7.03
CA SER A 108 8.63 2.52 -6.91
C SER A 108 9.42 2.26 -5.63
N SER A 109 10.60 1.66 -5.78
CA SER A 109 11.51 1.31 -4.67
C SER A 109 11.73 2.44 -3.67
N LYS A 110 11.68 3.71 -4.13
CA LYS A 110 11.77 4.90 -3.29
C LYS A 110 10.60 5.04 -2.31
N GLY A 111 9.36 4.86 -2.79
CA GLY A 111 8.17 4.95 -1.94
C GLY A 111 8.09 3.82 -0.93
N LEU A 112 8.45 2.60 -1.36
CA LEU A 112 8.52 1.44 -0.48
C LEU A 112 9.60 1.58 0.59
N ALA A 113 10.77 2.16 0.24
CA ALA A 113 11.84 2.43 1.20
C ALA A 113 11.42 3.45 2.26
N ILE A 114 10.76 4.55 1.87
CA ILE A 114 10.27 5.56 2.83
C ILE A 114 9.24 4.95 3.78
N ALA A 115 8.26 4.23 3.23
CA ALA A 115 7.21 3.65 4.04
C ALA A 115 7.75 2.52 4.96
N GLY A 116 8.70 1.72 4.47
CA GLY A 116 9.43 0.75 5.28
C GLY A 116 10.26 1.39 6.39
N ALA A 117 10.92 2.53 6.12
CA ALA A 117 11.66 3.28 7.13
C ALA A 117 10.73 3.82 8.23
N ILE A 118 9.57 4.36 7.87
CA ILE A 118 8.55 4.81 8.84
C ILE A 118 8.14 3.64 9.74
N ILE A 119 7.85 2.47 9.17
CA ILE A 119 7.48 1.29 9.94
C ILE A 119 8.60 0.81 10.85
N ALA A 120 9.85 0.82 10.38
CA ALA A 120 11.00 0.49 11.21
C ALA A 120 11.09 1.41 12.44
N VAL A 121 10.88 2.72 12.25
CA VAL A 121 10.82 3.69 13.35
C VAL A 121 9.66 3.38 14.31
N PHE A 122 8.47 3.08 13.80
CA PHE A 122 7.33 2.69 14.64
C PHE A 122 7.62 1.41 15.43
N ILE A 123 8.23 0.40 14.82
CA ILE A 123 8.61 -0.84 15.52
C ILE A 123 9.60 -0.53 16.63
N ILE A 124 10.64 0.26 16.36
CA ILE A 124 11.61 0.66 17.40
C ILE A 124 10.90 1.42 18.53
N LEU A 125 10.07 2.40 18.20
CA LEU A 125 9.33 3.19 19.18
C LEU A 125 8.43 2.30 20.05
N ILE A 126 7.72 1.35 19.45
CA ILE A 126 6.87 0.40 20.15
C ILE A 126 7.69 -0.58 20.99
N LEU A 127 8.85 -1.04 20.53
CA LEU A 127 9.74 -1.87 21.34
C LEU A 127 10.23 -1.09 22.56
N VAL A 128 10.64 0.16 22.38
CA VAL A 128 11.09 1.03 23.48
C VAL A 128 9.96 1.30 24.46
N LEU A 129 8.77 1.70 23.98
CA LEU A 129 7.61 1.91 24.86
C LEU A 129 7.16 0.59 25.51
N GLY A 130 7.22 -0.52 24.79
CA GLY A 130 6.93 -1.85 25.32
C GLY A 130 7.86 -2.20 26.48
N GLN A 131 9.15 -1.91 26.36
CA GLN A 131 10.14 -2.13 27.44
C GLN A 131 10.03 -1.13 28.60
N LEU A 132 9.49 0.07 28.36
CA LEU A 132 9.34 1.08 29.41
C LEU A 132 8.04 0.92 30.18
N PHE A 133 6.99 0.46 29.51
CA PHE A 133 5.64 0.44 30.05
C PHE A 133 5.13 -0.98 30.26
N VAL A 134 5.37 -1.94 29.37
CA VAL A 134 4.67 -3.24 29.34
C VAL A 134 5.49 -4.43 29.84
N PHE A 135 6.81 -4.45 29.61
CA PHE A 135 7.75 -5.52 29.99
C PHE A 135 8.80 -4.98 30.96
#